data_AF-A0A2V9D1U4-F1
#
_entry.id   AF-A0A2V9D1U4-F1
#
_cell.length_a   1.000
_cell.length_b   1.000
_cell.length_c   1.000
_cell.angle_alpha   90.00
_cell.angle_beta   90.00
_cell.angle_gamma   90.00
#
_symmetry.space_group_name_H-M   'P 1'
#
loop_
_entity.id
_entity.type
_entity.pdbx_description
1 polymer ?
#
loop_
_entity_poly.entity_id
_entity_poly.type
_entity_poly.pdbx_seq_one_letter_code
_entity_poly.pdbx_strand_id
1 'polypeptide(L)'
;RHLARYDEQERRIEMHLVSTRAQIVTIPRAGCSVSFTEGETIWTESSHKYRPGELMKMGQHSGFRPLRQWLDREWAFAQTLFVAD
;
A
#
# COMPACT_ATOMS: atom_id res chain seq x y z
N ARG A 1 15.92 -0.49 9.59
CA ARG A 1 15.85 0.83 8.92
C ARG A 1 14.64 0.83 7.98
N HIS A 2 13.88 1.92 7.87
CA HIS A 2 12.81 2.03 6.89
C HIS A 2 13.35 2.34 5.49
N LEU A 3 12.74 1.75 4.47
CA LEU A 3 12.99 2.05 3.06
C LEU A 3 11.65 2.19 2.34
N ALA A 4 11.42 3.35 1.74
CA ALA A 4 10.27 3.62 0.89
C ALA A 4 10.73 3.64 -0.57
N ARG A 5 10.02 2.93 -1.45
CA ARG A 5 10.29 2.91 -2.90
C ARG A 5 8.99 3.20 -3.63
N TYR A 6 9.06 3.95 -4.74
CA TYR A 6 7.93 4.08 -5.65
C TYR A 6 8.09 3.05 -6.78
N ASP A 7 7.09 2.19 -6.94
CA ASP A 7 6.95 1.32 -8.10
C ASP A 7 6.08 2.04 -9.13
N GLU A 8 6.68 2.43 -10.26
CA GLU A 8 6.00 3.18 -11.32
C GLU A 8 4.98 2.32 -12.08
N GLN A 9 5.28 1.04 -12.29
CA GLN A 9 4.42 0.12 -13.04
C GLN A 9 3.13 -0.13 -12.28
N GLU A 10 3.25 -0.38 -10.98
CA GLU A 10 2.14 -0.69 -10.09
C GLU A 10 1.53 0.56 -9.43
N ARG A 11 2.17 1.72 -9.63
CA ARG A 11 1.79 3.04 -9.10
C ARG A 11 1.56 3.00 -7.61
N ARG A 12 2.54 2.49 -6.84
CA ARG A 12 2.43 2.41 -5.38
C ARG A 12 3.72 2.82 -4.70
N ILE A 13 3.58 3.35 -3.48
CA ILE A 13 4.70 3.36 -2.55
C ILE A 13 4.75 2.00 -1.86
N GLU A 14 5.91 1.38 -1.87
CA GLU A 14 6.21 0.18 -1.10
C GLU A 14 7.03 0.57 0.13
N MET A 15 6.58 0.13 1.30
CA MET A 15 7.33 0.27 2.53
C MET A 15 8.01 -1.04 2.87
N HIS A 16 9.29 -0.95 3.19
CA HIS A 16 10.12 -2.08 3.54
C HIS A 16 10.90 -1.80 4.84
N LEU A 17 11.18 -2.87 5.60
CA LEU A 17 12.15 -2.85 6.68
C LEU A 17 13.42 -3.58 6.23
N VAL A 18 14.54 -2.87 6.28
CA VAL A 18 15.87 -3.41 5.95
C VAL A 18 16.56 -3.90 7.22
N SER A 19 17.01 -5.16 7.18
CA SER A 19 17.91 -5.72 8.18
C SER A 19 19.29 -5.07 8.07
N THR A 20 19.79 -4.44 9.12
CA THR A 20 21.08 -3.73 9.11
C THR A 20 22.26 -4.61 9.48
N ARG A 21 22.03 -5.91 9.70
CA ARG A 21 23.03 -6.93 10.00
C ARG A 21 22.46 -8.31 9.70
N ALA A 22 23.31 -9.31 9.54
CA ALA A 22 22.86 -10.69 9.59
C ALA A 22 22.31 -11.02 10.99
N GLN A 23 21.13 -11.62 11.09
CA GLN A 23 20.49 -11.95 12.37
C GLN A 23 19.46 -13.06 12.24
N ILE A 24 19.18 -13.75 13.35
CA ILE A 24 18.12 -14.74 13.46
C ILE A 24 17.09 -14.20 14.47
N VAL A 25 15.83 -14.13 14.06
CA VAL A 25 14.71 -13.71 14.90
C VAL A 25 13.88 -14.94 15.24
N THR A 26 13.83 -15.30 16.51
CA THR A 26 12.98 -16.39 17.02
C THR A 26 11.65 -15.82 17.47
N ILE A 27 10.53 -16.45 17.06
CA ILE A 27 9.16 -16.12 17.47
C ILE A 27 8.59 -17.34 18.21
N PRO A 28 8.80 -17.44 19.55
CA PRO A 28 8.52 -18.68 20.29
C PRO A 28 7.05 -19.12 20.20
N ARG A 29 6.11 -18.16 20.26
CA ARG A 29 4.67 -18.47 20.16
C ARG A 29 4.24 -18.96 18.78
N ALA A 30 5.00 -18.63 17.74
CA ALA A 30 4.78 -19.15 16.39
C ALA A 30 5.63 -20.41 16.10
N GLY A 31 6.50 -20.83 17.03
CA GLY A 31 7.35 -22.01 16.88
C GLY A 31 8.37 -21.89 15.75
N CYS A 32 8.75 -20.68 15.33
CA CYS A 32 9.63 -20.47 14.19
C CYS A 32 10.81 -19.56 14.49
N SER A 33 11.85 -19.72 13.67
CA SER A 33 13.00 -18.82 13.62
C SER A 33 13.23 -18.42 12.17
N VAL A 34 13.42 -17.13 11.93
CA VAL A 34 13.65 -16.57 10.60
C VAL A 34 15.04 -15.94 10.57
N SER A 35 15.84 -16.33 9.59
CA SER A 35 17.17 -15.76 9.37
C SER A 35 17.08 -14.64 8.35
N PHE A 36 17.77 -13.54 8.61
CA PHE A 36 17.93 -12.41 7.69
C PHE A 36 19.41 -12.18 7.43
N THR A 37 19.77 -11.96 6.18
CA THR A 37 21.10 -11.45 5.81
C THR A 37 21.15 -9.92 6.00
N GLU A 38 22.36 -9.36 6.06
CA GLU A 38 22.50 -7.90 6.07
C GLU A 38 22.01 -7.33 4.73
N GLY A 39 21.17 -6.30 4.78
CA GLY A 39 20.58 -5.67 3.60
C GLY A 39 19.29 -6.33 3.11
N GLU A 40 18.95 -7.52 3.60
CA GLU A 40 17.68 -8.17 3.30
C GLU A 40 16.49 -7.32 3.75
N THR A 41 15.41 -7.35 2.97
CA THR A 41 14.24 -6.51 3.20
C THR A 41 12.97 -7.34 3.36
N ILE A 42 12.13 -6.97 4.32
CA ILE A 42 10.73 -7.40 4.35
C ILE A 42 9.83 -6.28 3.86
N TRP A 43 8.86 -6.63 3.02
CA TRP A 43 7.82 -5.72 2.57
C TRP A 43 6.73 -5.62 3.64
N THR A 44 6.47 -4.42 4.13
CA THR A 44 5.47 -4.16 5.18
C THR A 44 4.18 -3.51 4.69
N GLU A 45 4.20 -2.71 3.62
CA GLU A 45 2.99 -2.02 3.12
C GLU A 45 3.03 -1.70 1.62
N SER A 46 1.86 -1.73 0.97
CA SER A 46 1.63 -1.22 -0.39
C SER A 46 0.61 -0.08 -0.38
N SER A 47 1.03 1.13 -0.75
CA SER A 47 0.14 2.31 -0.84
C SER A 47 -0.07 2.70 -2.31
N HIS A 48 -1.09 2.10 -2.93
CA HIS A 48 -1.46 2.35 -4.33
C HIS A 48 -2.00 3.77 -4.55
N LYS A 49 -1.65 4.33 -5.71
CA LYS A 49 -2.04 5.65 -6.17
C LYS A 49 -2.97 5.51 -7.37
N TYR A 50 -3.96 6.38 -7.41
CA TYR A 50 -5.03 6.33 -8.39
C TYR A 50 -5.15 7.67 -9.10
N ARG A 51 -5.49 7.62 -10.37
CA ARG A 51 -5.84 8.78 -11.18
C ARG A 51 -7.29 9.21 -10.89
N PRO A 52 -7.62 10.49 -11.09
CA PRO A 52 -9.00 10.95 -11.04
C PRO A 52 -9.92 10.07 -11.92
N GLY A 53 -11.10 9.74 -11.40
CA GLY A 53 -12.08 8.88 -12.07
C GLY A 53 -11.84 7.36 -11.99
N GLU A 54 -10.64 6.86 -11.65
CA GLU A 54 -10.41 5.40 -11.51
C GLU A 54 -11.27 4.79 -10.40
N LEU A 55 -11.41 5.49 -9.26
CA LEU A 55 -12.25 5.04 -8.16
C LEU A 55 -13.74 4.99 -8.54
N MET A 56 -14.22 5.91 -9.39
CA MET A 56 -15.60 5.87 -9.85
C MET A 56 -15.89 4.57 -10.62
N LYS A 57 -14.98 4.22 -11.54
CA LYS A 57 -15.07 2.96 -12.30
C LYS A 57 -14.99 1.77 -11.36
N MET A 58 -14.05 1.76 -10.41
CA MET A 58 -13.91 0.66 -9.45
C MET A 58 -15.18 0.46 -8.62
N GLY A 59 -15.77 1.54 -8.09
CA GLY A 59 -17.04 1.46 -7.36
C GLY A 59 -18.17 0.88 -8.19
N GLN A 60 -18.31 1.30 -9.47
CA GLN A 60 -19.31 0.75 -10.39
C GLN A 60 -19.14 -0.76 -10.61
N HIS A 61 -17.92 -1.23 -10.84
CA HIS A 61 -17.64 -2.66 -11.01
C HIS A 61 -17.91 -3.47 -9.73
N SER A 62 -17.78 -2.83 -8.57
CA SER A 62 -18.09 -3.42 -7.26
C SER A 62 -19.56 -3.32 -6.86
N GLY A 63 -20.45 -2.86 -7.76
CA GLY A 63 -21.89 -2.76 -7.51
C GLY A 63 -22.36 -1.47 -6.82
N PHE A 64 -21.48 -0.50 -6.63
CA PHE A 64 -21.84 0.80 -6.06
C PHE A 64 -22.10 1.83 -7.14
N ARG A 65 -23.09 2.69 -6.92
CA ARG A 65 -23.35 3.82 -7.82
C ARG A 65 -22.57 5.06 -7.38
N PRO A 66 -21.65 5.60 -8.22
CA PRO A 66 -20.91 6.81 -7.89
C PRO A 66 -21.84 8.02 -7.98
N LEU A 67 -21.80 8.88 -6.96
CA LEU A 67 -22.65 10.08 -6.90
C LEU A 67 -21.83 11.36 -7.11
N ARG A 68 -20.67 11.47 -6.47
CA ARG A 68 -19.84 12.67 -6.53
C ARG A 68 -18.39 12.36 -6.18
N GLN A 69 -17.46 13.14 -6.74
CA GLN A 69 -16.06 13.15 -6.33
C GLN A 69 -15.61 14.60 -6.10
N TRP A 70 -14.85 14.80 -5.03
CA TRP A 70 -14.16 16.04 -4.74
C TRP A 70 -12.67 15.81 -4.85
N LEU A 71 -12.00 16.71 -5.57
CA LEU A 71 -10.56 16.69 -5.76
C LEU A 71 -9.98 17.88 -5.02
N ASP A 72 -9.05 17.61 -4.12
CA ASP A 72 -8.18 18.64 -3.58
C ASP A 72 -7.09 18.93 -4.63
N ARG A 73 -6.87 20.22 -4.92
CA ARG A 73 -5.89 20.68 -5.92
C ARG A 73 -4.54 21.02 -5.31
N GLU A 74 -4.49 21.28 -4.01
CA GLU A 74 -3.27 21.56 -3.27
C GLU A 74 -2.61 20.24 -2.85
N TRP A 75 -3.41 19.33 -2.32
CA TRP A 75 -3.00 17.99 -1.96
C TRP A 75 -3.61 17.03 -2.97
N ALA A 76 -2.79 16.29 -3.72
CA ALA A 76 -3.26 15.37 -4.76
C ALA A 76 -4.08 14.20 -4.19
N PHE A 77 -5.32 14.49 -3.76
CA PHE A 77 -6.21 13.62 -3.00
C PHE A 77 -7.64 13.73 -3.54
N ALA A 78 -8.37 12.61 -3.49
CA ALA A 78 -9.73 12.52 -3.96
C ALA A 78 -10.62 11.85 -2.91
N GLN A 79 -11.77 12.47 -2.62
CA GLN A 79 -12.84 11.84 -1.86
C GLN A 79 -13.99 11.50 -2.82
N THR A 80 -14.47 10.26 -2.80
CA THR A 80 -15.55 9.80 -3.68
C THR A 80 -16.72 9.28 -2.85
N LEU A 81 -17.92 9.78 -3.13
CA LEU A 81 -19.17 9.34 -2.53
C LEU A 81 -19.86 8.33 -3.43
N PHE A 82 -20.17 7.19 -2.85
CA PHE A 82 -20.91 6.10 -3.47
C PHE A 82 -22.21 5.84 -2.70
N VAL A 83 -23.21 5.29 -3.39
CA VAL A 83 -24.43 4.77 -2.78
C VAL A 83 -24.48 3.26 -3.02
N ALA A 84 -24.77 2.51 -1.97
CA ALA A 84 -25.16 1.10 -2.07
C ALA A 84 -26.67 1.09 -2.28
N ASP A 85 -27.12 0.47 -3.37
CA ASP A 85 -28.54 0.22 -3.60
C ASP A 85 -28.99 -1.05 -2.83
#